data_AF-A0A553ZS65-F1
#
_entry.id   AF-A0A553ZS65-F1
#
_cell.length_a   1.000
_cell.length_b   1.000
_cell.length_c   1.000
_cell.angle_alpha   90.00
_cell.angle_beta   90.00
_cell.angle_gamma   90.00
#
_symmetry.space_group_name_H-M   'P 1'
#
loop_
_entity.id
_entity.type
_entity.pdbx_description
1 polymer ?
#
loop_
_entity_poly.entity_id
_entity_poly.type
_entity_poly.pdbx_seq_one_letter_code
_entity_poly.pdbx_strand_id
1 'polypeptide(L)'
;KHVPLDALERIHRHKTGALIRAAVRLGALSAGDKGRRALPVLDKYAESIGLAFQVQDDILDVVGDTATLGKLQGADQQLGK
;
A
#
# COMPACT_ATOMS: atom_id res chain seq x y z
N LYS A 1 22.24 -11.04 8.05
CA LYS A 1 21.09 -11.95 7.78
C LYS A 1 20.60 -11.64 6.38
N HIS A 2 20.74 -12.58 5.44
CA HIS A 2 20.29 -12.41 4.06
C HIS A 2 18.76 -12.63 4.03
N VAL A 3 17.99 -11.60 3.71
CA VAL A 3 16.54 -11.71 3.54
C VAL A 3 16.31 -12.01 2.06
N PRO A 4 15.71 -13.17 1.71
CA PRO A 4 15.48 -13.52 0.31
C PRO A 4 14.60 -12.47 -0.38
N LEU A 5 14.84 -12.24 -1.67
CA LEU A 5 14.21 -11.19 -2.48
C LEU A 5 12.68 -11.24 -2.36
N ASP A 6 12.10 -12.44 -2.42
CA ASP A 6 10.65 -12.69 -2.32
C ASP A 6 10.09 -12.33 -0.93
N ALA A 7 10.91 -12.45 0.13
CA ALA A 7 10.54 -12.02 1.48
C ALA A 7 10.65 -10.49 1.60
N LEU A 8 11.62 -9.87 0.92
CA LEU A 8 11.74 -8.41 0.82
C LEU A 8 10.55 -7.82 0.04
N GLU A 9 10.22 -8.39 -1.12
CA GLU A 9 9.04 -8.04 -1.93
C GLU A 9 7.74 -8.21 -1.14
N ARG A 10 7.59 -9.29 -0.36
CA ARG A 10 6.47 -9.42 0.57
C ARG A 10 6.45 -8.29 1.59
N ILE A 11 7.56 -7.95 2.23
CA ILE A 11 7.65 -6.84 3.19
C ILE A 11 7.28 -5.51 2.51
N HIS A 12 7.70 -5.28 1.27
CA HIS A 12 7.39 -4.07 0.51
C HIS A 12 5.92 -4.00 0.07
N ARG A 13 5.35 -5.10 -0.46
CA ARG A 13 3.91 -5.22 -0.78
C ARG A 13 3.00 -5.02 0.43
N HIS A 14 3.48 -5.37 1.63
CA HIS A 14 2.70 -5.28 2.86
C HIS A 14 2.82 -3.91 3.56
N LYS A 15 3.50 -2.90 2.98
CA LYS A 15 3.60 -1.58 3.64
C LYS A 15 2.39 -0.70 3.38
N THR A 16 2.14 -0.30 2.13
CA THR A 16 1.17 0.77 1.85
C THR A 16 -0.27 0.28 1.87
N GLY A 17 -0.59 -0.78 1.12
CA GLY A 17 -1.95 -1.33 1.08
C GLY A 17 -2.41 -1.90 2.42
N ALA A 18 -1.50 -2.54 3.17
CA ALA A 18 -1.85 -3.08 4.48
C ALA A 18 -2.09 -1.98 5.52
N LEU A 19 -1.35 -0.86 5.46
CA LEU A 19 -1.57 0.26 6.35
C LEU A 19 -2.91 0.97 6.05
N ILE A 20 -3.26 1.13 4.78
CA ILE A 20 -4.58 1.64 4.37
C ILE A 20 -5.70 0.74 4.91
N ARG A 21 -5.56 -0.58 4.74
CA ARG A 21 -6.51 -1.56 5.30
C ARG A 21 -6.59 -1.48 6.82
N ALA A 22 -5.46 -1.38 7.51
CA ALA A 22 -5.44 -1.23 8.96
C ALA A 22 -6.19 0.03 9.41
N ALA A 23 -5.95 1.17 8.77
CA ALA A 23 -6.63 2.43 9.10
C ALA A 23 -8.16 2.32 8.92
N VAL A 24 -8.62 1.72 7.82
CA VAL A 24 -10.05 1.50 7.57
C VAL A 24 -10.67 0.57 8.63
N ARG A 25 -9.99 -0.53 8.96
CA ARG A 25 -10.47 -1.48 9.98
C ARG A 25 -10.51 -0.84 11.37
N LEU A 26 -9.52 -0.03 11.74
CA LEU A 26 -9.51 0.71 13.00
C LEU A 26 -10.71 1.65 13.09
N GLY A 27 -10.99 2.44 12.04
CA GLY A 27 -12.17 3.32 12.00
C GLY A 27 -13.49 2.56 12.12
N ALA A 28 -13.62 1.42 11.43
CA ALA A 28 -14.80 0.57 11.52
C ALA A 28 -14.99 -0.02 12.92
N LEU A 29 -13.91 -0.49 13.57
CA LEU A 29 -13.98 -1.05 14.92
C LEU A 29 -14.27 0.02 15.98
N SER A 30 -13.76 1.24 15.81
CA SER A 30 -14.04 2.38 16.70
C SER A 30 -15.48 2.89 16.60
N ALA A 31 -16.18 2.63 15.50
CA ALA A 31 -17.57 3.06 15.29
C ALA A 31 -18.63 2.11 15.91
N GLY A 32 -18.20 1.18 16.77
CA GLY A 32 -19.10 0.24 17.47
C GLY A 32 -19.83 -0.69 16.51
N ASP A 33 -21.07 -1.07 16.84
CA ASP A 33 -21.77 -2.14 16.12
C ASP A 33 -22.15 -1.77 14.68
N LYS A 34 -22.39 -0.49 14.41
CA LYS A 34 -22.61 -0.02 13.03
C LYS A 34 -21.37 -0.25 12.18
N GLY A 35 -20.19 0.08 12.71
CA GLY A 35 -18.92 -0.12 12.01
C GLY A 35 -18.56 -1.59 11.88
N ARG A 36 -18.79 -2.41 12.92
CA ARG A 36 -18.63 -3.88 12.84
C ARG A 36 -19.49 -4.53 11.75
N ARG A 37 -20.74 -4.07 11.57
CA ARG A 37 -21.60 -4.53 10.47
C ARG A 37 -21.09 -4.11 9.09
N ALA A 38 -20.47 -2.93 8.98
CA ALA A 38 -19.88 -2.44 7.74
C ALA A 38 -18.47 -3.01 7.47
N LEU A 39 -17.84 -3.65 8.47
CA LEU A 39 -16.45 -4.11 8.37
C LEU A 39 -16.17 -5.00 7.14
N PRO A 40 -17.01 -5.98 6.76
CA PRO A 40 -16.71 -6.83 5.59
C PRO A 40 -16.63 -6.05 4.27
N VAL A 41 -17.53 -5.08 4.05
CA VAL A 41 -17.53 -4.25 2.83
C VAL A 41 -16.41 -3.23 2.85
N LEU A 42 -16.12 -2.65 4.01
CA LEU A 42 -15.01 -1.71 4.20
C LEU A 42 -13.65 -2.40 4.03
N ASP A 43 -13.51 -3.64 4.48
CA ASP A 43 -12.30 -4.43 4.32
C ASP A 43 -12.05 -4.77 2.85
N LYS A 44 -13.10 -5.15 2.10
CA LYS A 44 -13.01 -5.36 0.66
C LYS A 44 -12.64 -4.10 -0.10
N TYR A 45 -13.26 -2.97 0.25
CA TYR A 45 -12.90 -1.66 -0.28
C TYR A 45 -11.41 -1.35 -0.03
N ALA A 46 -10.93 -1.58 1.19
CA ALA A 46 -9.57 -1.25 1.57
C ALA A 46 -8.52 -2.13 0.88
N GLU A 47 -8.82 -3.40 0.63
CA GLU A 47 -8.00 -4.28 -0.20
C GLU A 47 -7.88 -3.75 -1.63
N SER A 48 -9.01 -3.40 -2.26
CA SER A 48 -9.03 -2.90 -3.64
C SER A 48 -8.29 -1.57 -3.79
N ILE A 49 -8.55 -0.60 -2.90
CA ILE A 49 -7.88 0.71 -2.99
C ILE A 49 -6.40 0.61 -2.63
N GLY A 50 -6.04 -0.25 -1.67
CA GLY A 50 -4.65 -0.49 -1.30
C GLY A 50 -3.84 -1.10 -2.44
N LEU A 51 -4.43 -2.00 -3.22
CA LEU A 51 -3.83 -2.56 -4.44
C LEU A 51 -3.71 -1.50 -5.53
N ALA A 52 -4.78 -0.75 -5.79
CA ALA A 52 -4.77 0.32 -6.81
C ALA A 52 -3.70 1.38 -6.52
N PHE A 53 -3.53 1.75 -5.25
CA PHE A 53 -2.48 2.70 -4.83
C PHE A 53 -1.08 2.17 -5.14
N GLN A 54 -0.81 0.90 -4.86
CA GLN A 54 0.49 0.27 -5.17
C GLN A 54 0.76 0.26 -6.68
N VAL A 55 -0.23 -0.15 -7.48
CA VAL A 55 -0.09 -0.16 -8.95
C VAL A 55 0.19 1.26 -9.47
N GLN A 56 -0.49 2.26 -8.94
CA GLN A 56 -0.25 3.65 -9.34
C GLN A 56 1.13 4.16 -8.91
N ASP A 57 1.57 3.84 -7.69
CA ASP A 57 2.91 4.20 -7.18
C ASP A 57 4.02 3.55 -8.03
N ASP A 58 3.87 2.27 -8.37
CA ASP A 58 4.81 1.54 -9.25
C ASP A 58 4.85 2.15 -10.66
N ILE A 59 3.70 2.53 -11.23
CA ILE A 59 3.65 3.21 -12.53
C ILE A 59 4.36 4.56 -12.43
N LEU A 60 4.04 5.35 -11.40
CA LEU A 60 4.62 6.67 -11.21
C LEU A 60 6.14 6.60 -11.03
N ASP A 61 6.67 5.63 -10.29
CA ASP A 61 8.12 5.47 -10.13
C ASP A 61 8.85 5.24 -11.47
N VAL A 62 8.18 4.57 -12.42
CA VAL A 62 8.71 4.31 -13.77
C VAL A 62 8.50 5.47 -14.74
N VAL A 63 7.33 6.12 -14.73
CA VAL A 63 6.96 7.10 -15.78
C VAL A 63 7.03 8.56 -15.32
N GLY A 64 7.03 8.81 -14.02
CA GLY A 64 6.90 10.15 -13.47
C GLY A 64 8.20 10.92 -13.59
N ASP A 65 8.14 12.11 -14.19
CA ASP A 65 9.28 13.03 -14.20
C ASP A 65 9.55 13.52 -12.76
N THR A 66 10.84 13.69 -12.44
CA THR A 66 11.38 14.07 -11.13
C THR A 66 10.64 15.25 -10.47
N ALA A 67 10.15 16.17 -11.29
CA ALA A 67 9.40 17.35 -10.87
C ALA A 67 8.02 17.05 -10.26
N THR A 68 7.39 15.91 -10.60
CA THR A 68 6.02 15.57 -10.18
C THR A 68 6.01 14.70 -8.92
N LEU A 69 7.07 13.91 -8.67
CA LEU A 69 7.16 12.96 -7.56
C LEU A 69 7.90 13.48 -6.33
N GLY A 70 8.66 14.57 -6.47
CA GLY A 70 9.49 15.11 -5.38
C GLY A 70 10.64 14.17 -4.97
N LYS A 71 10.94 13.14 -5.78
CA LYS A 71 12.00 12.15 -5.62
C LYS A 71 12.65 11.86 -6.98
N LEU A 72 13.92 11.42 -6.97
CA LEU A 72 14.65 11.01 -8.18
C LEU A 72 13.92 9.85 -8.88
N GLN A 73 13.78 9.92 -10.21
CA GLN A 73 13.28 8.81 -11.04
C GLN A 73 14.09 7.54 -10.78
N GLY A 74 13.40 6.40 -10.69
CA GLY A 74 14.05 5.10 -10.47
C GLY A 74 14.73 4.97 -9.11
N ALA A 75 14.26 5.68 -8.09
CA ALA A 75 14.74 5.52 -6.71
C ALA A 75 14.58 4.07 -6.23
N ASP A 76 13.52 3.39 -6.67
CA ASP A 76 13.31 1.98 -6.36
C ASP A 76 14.32 1.07 -7.08
N GLN A 77 14.70 1.37 -8.34
CA GLN A 77 15.77 0.64 -9.03
C GLN A 77 17.16 0.87 -8.40
N GLN A 78 17.44 2.08 -7.90
CA GLN A 78 18.71 2.37 -7.21
C GLN A 78 18.80 1.72 -5.82
N LEU A 79 17.66 1.40 -5.20
CA LEU A 79 17.57 0.68 -3.91
C LEU A 79 17.53 -0.84 -4.07
N GLY A 80 17.59 -1.36 -5.30
CA GLY A 80 17.64 -2.80 -5.57
C GLY A 80 16.30 -3.51 -5.42
N LYS A 81 15.21 -2.86 -5.83
CA LYS A 81 14.00 -3.57 -6.27
C LYS A 81 14.21 -4.13 -7.67
#